data_AF-A0A354J2A0-F1
#
_entry.id   AF-A0A354J2A0-F1
#
_cell.length_a   1.000
_cell.length_b   1.000
_cell.length_c   1.000
_cell.angle_alpha   90.00
_cell.angle_beta   90.00
_cell.angle_gamma   90.00
#
_symmetry.space_group_name_H-M   'P 1'
#
loop_
_entity.id
_entity.type
_entity.pdbx_description
1 polymer ?
#
loop_
_entity_poly.entity_id
_entity_poly.type
_entity_poly.pdbx_seq_one_letter_code
_entity_poly.pdbx_strand_id
1 'polypeptide(L)' 'GDLILEFDMDKIKEAGYDLITPVVICNSADYSKIQTFSGNQVQELEPIMSLQK' A
#
# COMPACT_ATOMS: atom_id res chain seq x y z
N GLY A 1 -2.77 -6.20 12.03
CA GLY A 1 -1.49 -5.61 11.62
C GLY A 1 -1.01 -4.75 12.75
N ASP A 2 0.30 -4.56 12.87
CA ASP A 2 0.90 -3.76 13.93
C ASP A 2 1.27 -2.37 13.41
N LEU A 3 1.23 -1.37 14.29
CA LEU A 3 1.64 -0.01 13.95
C LEU A 3 3.15 0.05 13.74
N ILE A 4 3.56 0.53 12.57
CA ILE A 4 4.99 0.68 12.22
C ILE A 4 5.42 2.16 12.28
N LEU A 5 4.55 3.08 11.87
CA LEU A 5 4.86 4.51 11.74
C LEU A 5 3.57 5.34 11.82
N GLU A 6 3.68 6.56 12.36
CA GLU A 6 2.68 7.62 12.25
C GLU A 6 3.30 8.84 11.56
N PHE A 7 2.51 9.59 10.80
CA PHE A 7 2.95 10.80 10.13
C PHE A 7 1.82 11.83 9.99
N ASP A 8 2.22 13.10 9.90
CA ASP A 8 1.31 14.23 9.73
C ASP A 8 1.05 14.47 8.23
N MET A 9 -0.11 14.04 7.76
CA MET A 9 -0.50 14.10 6.34
C MET A 9 -0.58 15.54 5.82
N ASP A 10 -0.96 16.50 6.66
CA ASP A 10 -1.15 17.89 6.24
C ASP A 10 0.21 18.57 6.06
N LYS A 11 1.16 18.34 6.97
CA LYS A 11 2.54 18.83 6.80
C LYS A 11 3.24 18.28 5.56
N ILE A 12 2.99 17.02 5.19
CA ILE A 12 3.58 16.43 3.99
C ILE A 12 3.06 17.13 2.73
N LYS A 13 1.74 17.39 2.66
CA LYS A 13 1.13 18.15 1.55
C LYS A 13 1.64 19.59 1.51
N GLU A 14 1.74 20.26 2.66
CA GLU A 14 2.25 21.64 2.77
C GLU A 14 3.70 21.76 2.29
N ALA A 15 4.52 20.75 2.56
CA ALA A 15 5.89 20.68 2.07
C ALA A 15 5.98 20.39 0.55
N GLY A 16 4.85 20.17 -0.13
CA GLY A 16 4.78 19.96 -1.57
C GLY A 16 5.01 18.52 -2.01
N TYR A 17 4.92 17.55 -1.10
CA TYR A 17 5.09 16.13 -1.40
C TYR A 17 3.75 15.42 -1.61
N ASP A 18 3.80 14.35 -2.39
CA ASP A 18 2.65 13.47 -2.60
C ASP A 18 2.45 12.52 -1.40
N LEU A 19 1.20 12.16 -1.14
CA LEU A 19 0.82 11.14 -0.16
C LEU A 19 0.65 9.74 -0.77
N ILE A 20 0.90 9.58 -2.08
CA ILE A 20 0.97 8.26 -2.70
C ILE A 20 2.01 7.41 -1.97
N THR A 21 1.54 6.34 -1.33
CA THR A 21 2.37 5.37 -0.62
C THR A 21 2.44 4.07 -1.44
N PRO A 22 3.52 3.82 -2.20
CA PRO A 22 3.61 2.63 -3.02
C PRO A 22 3.85 1.37 -2.16
N VAL A 23 3.17 0.28 -2.50
CA VAL A 23 3.41 -1.05 -1.94
C VAL A 23 4.04 -1.92 -3.02
N VAL A 24 5.21 -2.50 -2.74
CA VAL A 24 6.02 -3.24 -3.73
C VAL A 24 6.35 -4.64 -3.20
N ILE A 25 6.16 -5.66 -4.05
CA ILE A 25 6.60 -7.03 -3.80
C ILE A 25 7.95 -7.22 -4.48
N CYS A 26 9.03 -7.33 -3.69
CA CYS A 26 10.38 -7.48 -4.21
C CYS A 26 10.71 -8.91 -4.70
N ASN A 27 9.94 -9.92 -4.27
CA ASN A 27 10.10 -11.32 -4.65
C ASN A 27 8.94 -11.81 -5.56
N SER A 28 8.50 -10.97 -6.49
CA SER A 28 7.33 -11.25 -7.35
C SER A 28 7.47 -12.53 -8.18
N ALA A 29 8.69 -13.00 -8.45
CA ALA A 29 8.96 -14.25 -9.17
C ALA A 29 8.49 -15.51 -8.42
N ASP A 30 8.28 -15.42 -7.10
CA ASP A 30 7.85 -16.54 -6.27
C ASP A 30 6.33 -16.81 -6.35
N TYR A 31 5.60 -16.03 -7.15
CA TYR A 31 4.14 -16.07 -7.23
C TYR A 31 3.68 -16.29 -8.66
N SER A 32 2.92 -17.36 -8.90
CA SER A 32 2.30 -17.66 -10.18
C SER A 32 1.24 -16.63 -10.61
N LYS A 33 0.63 -15.91 -9.66
CA LYS A 33 -0.37 -14.87 -9.92
C LYS A 33 -0.35 -13.76 -8.88
N ILE A 34 -0.42 -12.52 -9.35
CA ILE A 34 -0.59 -11.30 -8.54
C ILE A 34 -1.82 -10.56 -9.03
N GLN A 35 -2.77 -10.26 -8.14
CA GLN A 35 -3.97 -9.49 -8.47
C GLN A 35 -4.09 -8.30 -7.52
N THR A 36 -4.16 -7.09 -8.07
CA THR A 36 -4.36 -5.85 -7.30
C THR A 36 -5.82 -5.44 -7.32
N PHE A 37 -6.29 -4.84 -6.22
CA PHE A 37 -7.64 -4.29 -6.13
C PHE A 37 -7.58 -2.78 -6.30
N SER A 38 -8.16 -2.26 -7.39
CA SER A 38 -8.09 -0.85 -7.76
C SER A 38 -9.48 -0.19 -7.69
N GLY A 39 -9.51 1.13 -7.51
CA GLY A 39 -10.74 1.93 -7.59
C GLY A 39 -11.59 1.94 -6.31
N ASN A 40 -11.12 1.29 -5.25
CA ASN A 40 -11.80 1.24 -3.97
C ASN A 40 -11.07 2.12 -2.95
N GLN A 41 -11.81 2.79 -2.07
CA GLN A 41 -11.25 3.22 -0.79
C GLN A 41 -11.13 2.00 0.11
N VAL A 42 -10.02 1.92 0.84
CA VAL A 42 -9.75 0.84 1.78
C VAL A 42 -9.44 1.43 3.15
N GLN A 43 -9.76 0.67 4.19
CA GLN A 43 -9.36 0.97 5.55
C GLN A 43 -8.16 0.14 5.99
N GLU A 44 -7.58 0.48 7.14
CA GLU A 44 -6.55 -0.35 7.75
C GLU A 44 -7.04 -1.80 7.90
N LEU A 45 -6.11 -2.75 7.71
CA LEU A 45 -6.36 -4.19 7.76
C LEU A 45 -7.16 -4.77 6.59
N GLU A 46 -7.68 -3.95 5.67
CA GLU A 46 -8.33 -4.45 4.47
C GLU A 46 -7.31 -4.91 3.41
N PRO A 47 -7.63 -5.98 2.66
CA PRO A 47 -6.74 -6.49 1.63
C PRO A 47 -6.72 -5.56 0.40
N ILE A 48 -5.51 -5.26 -0.11
CA ILE A 48 -5.31 -4.45 -1.33
C ILE A 48 -4.84 -5.28 -2.52
N MET A 49 -4.38 -6.52 -2.27
CA MET A 49 -3.92 -7.45 -3.30
C MET A 49 -4.04 -8.90 -2.83
N SER A 50 -4.06 -9.83 -3.78
CA SER A 50 -3.97 -11.27 -3.54
C SER A 50 -2.83 -11.89 -4.34
N LEU A 51 -2.21 -12.92 -3.74
CA LEU A 51 -1.06 -13.62 -4.27
C LEU A 51 -1.35 -15.12 -4.30
N GLN A 52 -0.97 -15.76 -5.41
CA GLN A 52 -0.98 -17.21 -5.55
C GLN A 52 0.46 -17.67 -5.75
N LYS A 53 0.88 -18.69 -4.98
CA LYS A 53 2.17 -19.35 -5.20
C LYS A 53 2.14 -20.08 -6.54
#